data_AF-A0A7S4G106-F1
#
_entry.id   AF-A0A7S4G106-F1
#
_cell.length_a   1.000
_cell.length_b   1.000
_cell.length_c   1.000
_cell.angle_alpha   90.00
_cell.angle_beta   90.00
_cell.angle_gamma   90.00
#
_symmetry.space_group_name_H-M   'P 1'
#
loop_
_entity.id
_entity.type
_entity.pdbx_description
1 polymer ?
#
loop_
_entity_poly.entity_id
_entity_poly.type
_entity_poly.pdbx_seq_one_letter_code
_entity_poly.pdbx_strand_id
1 'polypeptide(L)'
;VTNDSLVQAHRNAKKAISQLHVLHIDLLPPSSSVFAIRLPYLKDIGNEAAEPAHFLAIADQLQQLHRHGLVHGDVRRSNLLLASDPSQSLLIDFDFVSPLGSYYISTYNPSLVERHPDARPREEMLPEHDIHSLLYIVLAICGIKEERSDPKWNVVIQQLVAARAGP
;
A
#
# COMPACT_ATOMS: atom_id res chain seq x y z
N VAL A 1 -12.24 -8.69 18.85
CA VAL A 1 -12.81 -7.64 17.97
C VAL A 1 -13.91 -8.27 17.10
N THR A 2 -15.04 -7.59 16.89
CA THR A 2 -16.17 -8.11 16.06
C THR A 2 -16.04 -7.64 14.61
N ASN A 3 -16.67 -8.33 13.66
CA ASN A 3 -16.65 -7.91 12.25
C ASN A 3 -17.29 -6.53 12.05
N ASP A 4 -18.36 -6.20 12.77
CA ASP A 4 -19.03 -4.90 12.65
C ASP A 4 -18.12 -3.76 13.10
N SER A 5 -17.36 -3.94 14.19
CA SER A 5 -16.37 -2.96 14.62
C SER A 5 -15.25 -2.76 13.59
N LEU A 6 -14.84 -3.79 12.86
CA LEU A 6 -13.82 -3.70 11.80
C LEU A 6 -14.37 -2.98 10.57
N VAL A 7 -15.60 -3.32 10.14
CA VAL A 7 -16.26 -2.65 9.02
C VAL A 7 -16.41 -1.15 9.28
N GLN A 8 -16.76 -0.76 10.51
CA GLN A 8 -16.87 0.65 10.86
C GLN A 8 -15.51 1.35 10.88
N ALA A 9 -14.44 0.69 11.34
CA ALA A 9 -13.09 1.21 11.29
C ALA A 9 -12.64 1.49 9.85
N HIS A 10 -12.86 0.55 8.92
CA HIS A 10 -12.57 0.73 7.49
C HIS A 10 -13.32 1.91 6.88
N ARG A 11 -14.61 2.09 7.21
CA ARG A 11 -15.39 3.25 6.71
C ARG A 11 -14.81 4.57 7.20
N ASN A 12 -14.42 4.64 8.48
CA ASN A 12 -13.83 5.84 9.05
C ASN A 12 -12.47 6.14 8.40
N ALA A 13 -11.66 5.11 8.14
CA ALA A 13 -10.38 5.22 7.46
C ALA A 13 -10.54 5.78 6.03
N LYS A 14 -11.50 5.25 5.26
CA LYS A 14 -11.82 5.74 3.91
C LYS A 14 -12.22 7.20 3.89
N LYS A 15 -12.99 7.64 4.90
CA LYS A 15 -13.31 9.06 5.07
C LYS A 15 -12.06 9.89 5.37
N ALA A 16 -11.15 9.40 6.21
CA ALA A 16 -9.88 10.09 6.47
C ALA A 16 -9.02 10.19 5.20
N ILE A 17 -8.87 9.09 4.45
CA ILE A 17 -8.15 9.05 3.17
C ILE A 17 -8.70 10.07 2.17
N SER A 18 -10.03 10.23 2.08
CA SER A 18 -10.64 11.20 1.17
C SER A 18 -10.33 12.66 1.48
N GLN A 19 -9.92 12.95 2.71
CA GLN A 19 -9.48 14.28 3.14
C GLN A 19 -7.97 14.45 2.94
N LEU A 20 -7.25 13.35 2.70
CA LEU A 20 -5.87 13.38 2.28
C LEU A 20 -5.83 13.56 0.76
N HIS A 21 -5.45 14.76 0.32
CA HIS A 21 -5.12 15.04 -1.10
C HIS A 21 -3.97 14.18 -1.65
N VAL A 22 -3.37 13.35 -0.78
CA VAL A 22 -2.18 12.51 -0.97
C VAL A 22 -2.34 11.43 -2.05
N LEU A 23 -3.57 10.99 -2.32
CA LEU A 23 -3.84 9.83 -3.19
C LEU A 23 -4.71 10.16 -4.40
N HIS A 24 -5.01 11.45 -4.62
CA HIS A 24 -6.00 11.92 -5.60
C HIS A 24 -7.40 11.28 -5.44
N ILE A 25 -7.69 10.74 -4.25
CA ILE A 25 -8.96 10.09 -3.93
C ILE A 25 -10.00 11.14 -3.58
N ASP A 26 -10.75 11.61 -4.59
CA ASP A 26 -11.94 12.41 -4.34
C ASP A 26 -13.12 11.46 -4.03
N LEU A 27 -13.71 11.59 -2.84
CA LEU A 27 -15.02 11.00 -2.59
C LEU A 27 -16.09 11.86 -3.26
N LEU A 28 -16.75 11.31 -4.29
CA LEU A 28 -17.91 11.98 -4.87
C LEU A 28 -19.05 12.09 -3.85
N PRO A 29 -19.80 13.21 -3.82
CA PRO A 29 -20.88 13.41 -2.86
C PRO A 29 -21.88 12.25 -2.95
N PRO A 30 -22.29 11.69 -1.80
CA PRO A 30 -23.08 10.47 -1.79
C PRO A 30 -24.47 10.73 -2.38
N SER A 31 -24.80 10.05 -3.47
CA SER A 31 -26.19 9.70 -3.74
C SER A 31 -26.46 8.37 -3.04
N SER A 32 -27.04 8.45 -1.83
CA SER A 32 -27.80 7.34 -1.21
C SER A 32 -27.11 5.97 -1.07
N SER A 33 -25.82 5.90 -0.68
CA SER A 33 -25.06 4.72 -0.16
C SER A 33 -23.81 4.31 -0.95
N VAL A 34 -23.45 5.02 -2.03
CA VAL A 34 -22.26 4.72 -2.84
C VAL A 34 -21.18 5.79 -2.62
N PHE A 35 -19.96 5.34 -2.35
CA PHE A 35 -18.75 6.15 -2.35
C PHE A 35 -17.99 5.84 -3.64
N ALA A 36 -17.75 6.86 -4.46
CA ALA A 36 -16.88 6.74 -5.62
C ALA A 36 -15.52 7.35 -5.29
N ILE A 37 -14.45 6.64 -5.64
CA ILE A 37 -13.08 7.12 -5.55
C ILE A 37 -12.68 7.59 -6.95
N ARG A 38 -12.31 8.86 -7.10
CA ARG A 38 -11.62 9.33 -8.31
C ARG A 38 -10.13 8.99 -8.18
N LEU A 39 -9.50 8.57 -9.27
CA LEU A 39 -8.05 8.42 -9.41
C LEU A 39 -7.63 9.03 -10.75
N PRO A 40 -6.40 9.54 -10.90
CA PRO A 40 -5.91 9.94 -12.20
C PRO A 40 -5.87 8.73 -13.13
N TYR A 41 -6.33 8.91 -14.35
CA TYR A 41 -6.20 7.89 -15.38
C TYR A 41 -4.74 7.82 -15.81
N LEU A 42 -4.10 6.69 -15.54
CA LEU A 42 -2.74 6.42 -16.01
C LEU A 42 -2.82 5.74 -17.37
N LYS A 43 -2.17 6.34 -18.36
CA LYS A 43 -2.03 5.77 -19.70
C LYS A 43 -0.86 4.77 -19.71
N ASP A 44 -0.96 3.72 -20.52
CA ASP A 44 0.15 2.82 -20.87
C ASP A 44 0.80 2.09 -19.66
N ILE A 45 -0.02 1.72 -18.66
CA ILE A 45 0.40 0.95 -17.48
C ILE A 45 0.93 -0.43 -17.87
N GLY A 46 2.08 -0.84 -17.32
CA GLY A 46 2.58 -2.21 -17.41
C GLY A 46 3.27 -2.58 -18.73
N ASN A 47 3.47 -1.62 -19.64
CA ASN A 47 4.17 -1.83 -20.91
C ASN A 47 5.69 -1.60 -20.81
N GLU A 48 6.17 -1.00 -19.73
CA GLU A 48 7.58 -0.63 -19.54
C GLU A 48 8.27 -1.49 -18.48
N ALA A 49 9.60 -1.57 -18.57
CA ALA A 49 10.41 -2.25 -17.56
C ALA A 49 10.29 -1.53 -16.20
N ALA A 50 10.13 -2.31 -15.13
CA ALA A 50 10.04 -1.75 -13.80
C ALA A 50 11.38 -1.11 -13.39
N GLU A 51 11.35 0.20 -13.13
CA GLU A 51 12.49 1.00 -12.66
C GLU A 51 12.34 1.41 -11.19
N PRO A 52 13.45 1.66 -10.46
CA PRO A 52 13.45 2.10 -9.06
C PRO A 52 12.49 3.27 -8.77
N ALA A 53 12.42 4.23 -9.69
CA ALA A 53 11.59 5.43 -9.55
C ALA A 53 10.09 5.12 -9.38
N HIS A 54 9.57 4.02 -9.95
CA HIS A 54 8.17 3.64 -9.75
C HIS A 54 7.90 3.30 -8.28
N PHE A 55 8.84 2.59 -7.66
CA PHE A 55 8.70 2.13 -6.27
C PHE A 55 9.02 3.22 -5.26
N LEU A 56 9.86 4.20 -5.62
CA LEU A 56 10.02 5.41 -4.80
C LEU A 56 8.70 6.18 -4.70
N ALA A 57 8.00 6.39 -5.83
CA ALA A 57 6.71 7.07 -5.83
C ALA A 57 5.65 6.33 -4.97
N ILE A 58 5.64 4.99 -5.03
CA ILE A 58 4.75 4.15 -4.22
C ILE A 58 5.16 4.16 -2.73
N ALA A 59 6.45 4.09 -2.43
CA ALA A 59 6.97 4.16 -1.07
C ALA A 59 6.62 5.49 -0.41
N ASP A 60 6.68 6.60 -1.15
CA ASP A 60 6.29 7.92 -0.68
C ASP A 60 4.79 8.00 -0.38
N GLN A 61 3.92 7.40 -1.20
CA GLN A 61 2.48 7.30 -0.92
C GLN A 61 2.22 6.50 0.35
N LEU A 62 2.89 5.35 0.51
CA LEU A 62 2.74 4.49 1.67
C LEU A 62 3.25 5.17 2.96
N GLN A 63 4.40 5.85 2.89
CA GLN A 63 4.94 6.60 4.01
C GLN A 63 4.01 7.75 4.43
N GLN A 64 3.41 8.45 3.46
CA GLN A 64 2.42 9.48 3.76
C GLN A 64 1.18 8.89 4.43
N LEU A 65 0.70 7.72 4.00
CA LEU A 65 -0.40 7.01 4.66
C LEU A 65 -0.07 6.72 6.13
N HIS A 66 1.12 6.16 6.37
CA HIS A 66 1.61 5.85 7.72
C HIS A 66 1.77 7.07 8.62
N ARG A 67 2.26 8.21 8.09
CA ARG A 67 2.36 9.48 8.84
C ARG A 67 1.00 10.02 9.31
N HIS A 68 -0.09 9.64 8.66
CA HIS A 68 -1.45 9.98 9.09
C HIS A 68 -2.06 8.94 10.05
N GLY A 69 -1.26 8.01 10.57
CA GLY A 69 -1.72 6.98 11.49
C GLY A 69 -2.61 5.93 10.84
N LEU A 70 -2.45 5.73 9.52
CA LEU A 70 -3.19 4.74 8.73
C LEU A 70 -2.23 3.65 8.23
N VAL A 71 -2.74 2.45 8.01
CA VAL A 71 -2.04 1.32 7.39
C VAL A 71 -2.83 0.85 6.18
N HIS A 72 -2.15 0.47 5.09
CA HIS A 72 -2.81 0.07 3.85
C HIS A 72 -3.47 -1.31 4.01
N GLY A 73 -2.74 -2.27 4.57
CA GLY A 73 -3.26 -3.59 4.92
C GLY A 73 -3.36 -4.58 3.77
N ASP A 74 -3.31 -4.13 2.52
CA ASP A 74 -3.31 -5.02 1.35
C ASP A 74 -2.30 -4.59 0.27
N VAL A 75 -1.06 -4.30 0.69
CA VAL A 75 0.03 -4.05 -0.27
C VAL A 75 0.37 -5.37 -0.96
N ARG A 76 0.15 -5.41 -2.27
CA ARG A 76 0.39 -6.58 -3.13
C ARG A 76 0.67 -6.14 -4.56
N ARG A 77 1.27 -7.00 -5.37
CA ARG A 77 1.68 -6.63 -6.75
C ARG A 77 0.53 -6.10 -7.61
N SER A 78 -0.66 -6.67 -7.49
CA SER A 78 -1.84 -6.24 -8.26
C SER A 78 -2.40 -4.88 -7.84
N ASN A 79 -1.98 -4.37 -6.68
CA ASN A 79 -2.41 -3.08 -6.14
C ASN A 79 -1.38 -1.98 -6.41
N LEU A 80 -0.37 -2.26 -7.24
CA LEU A 80 0.63 -1.29 -7.71
C LEU A 80 0.41 -1.03 -9.20
N LEU A 81 0.16 0.23 -9.56
CA LEU A 81 0.09 0.67 -10.95
C LEU A 81 1.42 1.33 -11.33
N LEU A 82 2.20 0.66 -12.20
CA LEU A 82 3.45 1.21 -12.72
C LEU A 82 3.15 2.01 -13.98
N ALA A 83 3.19 3.33 -13.86
CA ALA A 83 2.93 4.27 -14.96
C ALA A 83 4.15 4.39 -15.88
N SER A 84 3.95 4.76 -17.15
CA SER A 84 5.07 5.01 -18.08
C SER A 84 5.99 6.15 -17.62
N ASP A 85 5.43 7.17 -16.95
CA ASP A 85 6.22 8.08 -16.11
C ASP A 85 6.31 7.47 -14.71
N PRO A 86 7.49 7.00 -14.26
CA PRO A 86 7.62 6.32 -12.99
C PRO A 86 7.14 7.14 -11.79
N SER A 87 7.26 8.48 -11.85
CA SER A 87 6.83 9.39 -10.79
C SER A 87 5.31 9.41 -10.58
N GLN A 88 4.54 8.96 -11.58
CA GLN A 88 3.08 8.90 -11.57
C GLN A 88 2.56 7.51 -11.16
N SER A 89 3.43 6.60 -10.72
CA SER A 89 3.02 5.27 -10.26
C SER A 89 2.15 5.37 -9.02
N LEU A 90 1.14 4.50 -8.88
CA LEU A 90 0.13 4.61 -7.81
C LEU A 90 0.01 3.33 -7.00
N LEU A 91 -0.17 3.52 -5.69
CA LEU A 91 -0.76 2.52 -4.81
C LEU A 91 -2.29 2.63 -4.91
N ILE A 92 -2.98 1.52 -5.17
CA ILE A 92 -4.44 1.47 -5.31
C ILE A 92 -5.07 0.45 -4.36
N ASP A 93 -6.41 0.39 -4.38
CA ASP A 93 -7.22 -0.58 -3.63
C ASP A 93 -7.10 -0.40 -2.10
N PHE A 94 -7.72 0.68 -1.63
CA PHE A 94 -7.72 1.13 -0.22
C PHE A 94 -8.81 0.45 0.63
N ASP A 95 -9.30 -0.72 0.23
CA ASP A 95 -10.42 -1.38 0.89
C ASP A 95 -10.10 -1.90 2.30
N PHE A 96 -8.84 -2.23 2.55
CA PHE A 96 -8.34 -2.71 3.84
C PHE A 96 -7.73 -1.62 4.71
N VAL A 97 -7.70 -0.37 4.24
CA VAL A 97 -7.03 0.70 4.98
C VAL A 97 -7.72 0.95 6.30
N SER A 98 -6.91 1.02 7.35
CA SER A 98 -7.39 1.16 8.72
C SER A 98 -6.48 2.07 9.54
N PRO A 99 -6.99 2.68 10.63
CA PRO A 99 -6.14 3.34 11.62
C PRO A 99 -5.18 2.35 12.30
N LEU A 100 -4.04 2.83 12.79
CA LEU A 100 -3.16 2.08 13.67
C LEU A 100 -3.94 1.49 14.87
N GLY A 101 -3.58 0.28 15.29
CA GLY A 101 -4.31 -0.48 16.31
C GLY A 101 -5.56 -1.20 15.80
N SER A 102 -5.84 -1.15 14.48
CA SER A 102 -6.88 -1.97 13.85
C SER A 102 -6.38 -3.38 13.56
N TYR A 103 -7.30 -4.29 13.23
CA TYR A 103 -7.00 -5.70 13.03
C TYR A 103 -7.46 -6.17 11.67
N TYR A 104 -6.77 -7.15 11.08
CA TYR A 104 -7.22 -7.77 9.84
C TYR A 104 -8.58 -8.46 10.03
N ILE A 105 -9.43 -8.38 9.01
CA ILE A 105 -10.71 -9.10 8.99
C ILE A 105 -10.51 -10.61 9.01
N SER A 106 -11.51 -11.35 9.50
CA SER A 106 -11.45 -12.81 9.63
C SER A 106 -11.27 -13.55 8.31
N THR A 107 -11.62 -12.93 7.18
CA THR A 107 -11.51 -13.48 5.84
C THR A 107 -10.27 -13.00 5.08
N TYR A 108 -9.33 -12.32 5.76
CA TYR A 108 -8.06 -11.93 5.16
C TYR A 108 -7.29 -13.17 4.69
N ASN A 109 -6.65 -13.10 3.51
CA ASN A 109 -5.97 -14.24 2.90
C ASN A 109 -4.44 -14.22 3.16
N PRO A 110 -3.92 -14.79 4.26
CA PRO A 110 -2.49 -14.70 4.57
C PRO A 110 -1.58 -15.45 3.57
N SER A 111 -2.13 -16.18 2.59
CA SER A 111 -1.36 -17.09 1.74
C SER A 111 -0.64 -16.44 0.54
N LEU A 112 -0.76 -15.12 0.33
CA LEU A 112 0.03 -14.43 -0.69
C LEU A 112 1.49 -14.33 -0.25
N VAL A 113 2.41 -14.65 -1.16
CA VAL A 113 3.85 -14.78 -0.84
C VAL A 113 4.50 -13.47 -0.43
N GLU A 114 3.98 -12.34 -0.91
CA GLU A 114 4.48 -11.02 -0.52
C GLU A 114 4.05 -10.59 0.88
N ARG A 115 3.01 -11.19 1.46
CA ARG A 115 2.45 -10.74 2.75
C ARG A 115 3.44 -11.01 3.89
N HIS A 116 3.45 -10.09 4.85
CA HIS A 116 4.18 -10.30 6.10
C HIS A 116 3.69 -11.56 6.82
N PRO A 117 4.57 -12.40 7.37
CA PRO A 117 4.19 -13.65 8.03
C PRO A 117 3.28 -13.47 9.25
N ASP A 118 3.29 -12.27 9.86
CA ASP A 118 2.44 -11.91 11.00
C ASP A 118 1.19 -11.12 10.58
N ALA A 119 1.04 -10.75 9.30
CA ALA A 119 -0.21 -10.26 8.76
C ALA A 119 -1.21 -11.42 8.64
N ARG A 120 -1.97 -11.67 9.70
CA ARG A 120 -2.90 -12.81 9.79
C ARG A 120 -4.31 -12.36 10.16
N PRO A 121 -5.34 -13.14 9.83
CA PRO A 121 -6.72 -12.82 10.20
C PRO A 121 -6.84 -12.56 11.71
N ARG A 122 -7.51 -11.46 12.08
CA ARG A 122 -7.73 -11.01 13.47
C ARG A 122 -6.48 -10.57 14.23
N GLU A 123 -5.31 -10.54 13.60
CA GLU A 123 -4.10 -9.93 14.17
C GLU A 123 -4.05 -8.43 13.86
N GLU A 124 -3.26 -7.71 14.65
CA GLU A 124 -3.08 -6.26 14.52
C GLU A 124 -2.43 -5.92 13.17
N MET A 125 -2.88 -4.82 12.57
CA MET A 125 -2.30 -4.27 11.35
C MET A 125 -1.21 -3.27 11.71
N LEU A 126 0.01 -3.54 11.25
CA LEU A 126 1.20 -2.73 11.53
C LEU A 126 1.77 -2.13 10.25
N PRO A 127 2.37 -0.92 10.29
CA PRO A 127 3.09 -0.34 9.16
C PRO A 127 4.15 -1.27 8.56
N GLU A 128 4.83 -2.05 9.42
CA GLU A 128 5.84 -2.99 8.97
C GLU A 128 5.29 -4.07 8.02
N HIS A 129 4.00 -4.41 8.12
CA HIS A 129 3.38 -5.38 7.24
C HIS A 129 3.32 -4.86 5.81
N ASP A 130 2.98 -3.58 5.64
CA ASP A 130 2.96 -2.92 4.34
C ASP A 130 4.38 -2.79 3.76
N ILE A 131 5.34 -2.37 4.59
CA ILE A 131 6.74 -2.19 4.19
C ILE A 131 7.37 -3.52 3.76
N HIS A 132 7.15 -4.59 4.52
CA HIS A 132 7.60 -5.93 4.15
C HIS A 132 7.04 -6.34 2.79
N SER A 133 5.73 -6.13 2.59
CA SER A 133 5.07 -6.53 1.35
C SER A 133 5.61 -5.76 0.14
N LEU A 134 5.83 -4.46 0.28
CA LEU A 134 6.46 -3.66 -0.78
C LEU A 134 7.91 -4.08 -1.06
N LEU A 135 8.71 -4.31 -0.01
CA LEU A 135 10.09 -4.76 -0.14
C LEU A 135 10.18 -6.11 -0.84
N TYR A 136 9.30 -7.07 -0.49
CA TYR A 136 9.24 -8.37 -1.15
C TYR A 136 8.99 -8.22 -2.65
N ILE A 137 8.01 -7.38 -3.04
CA ILE A 137 7.67 -7.13 -4.44
C ILE A 137 8.88 -6.55 -5.20
N VAL A 138 9.58 -5.57 -4.61
CA VAL A 138 10.79 -4.99 -5.19
C VAL A 138 11.83 -6.09 -5.42
N LEU A 139 12.20 -6.86 -4.38
CA LEU A 139 13.20 -7.92 -4.49
C LEU A 139 12.84 -8.97 -5.55
N ALA A 140 11.56 -9.37 -5.61
CA ALA A 140 11.07 -10.34 -6.59
C ALA A 140 11.16 -9.83 -8.03
N ILE A 141 10.84 -8.55 -8.28
CA ILE A 141 10.91 -7.93 -9.61
C ILE A 141 12.36 -7.73 -10.06
N CYS A 142 13.25 -7.38 -9.13
CA CYS A 142 14.65 -7.13 -9.45
C CYS A 142 15.46 -8.41 -9.67
N GLY A 143 14.89 -9.60 -9.39
CA GLY A 143 15.62 -10.86 -9.36
C GLY A 143 16.72 -10.87 -8.29
N ILE A 144 16.67 -9.96 -7.31
CA ILE A 144 17.66 -9.83 -6.26
C ILE A 144 17.37 -10.92 -5.23
N LYS A 145 18.15 -12.00 -5.28
CA LYS A 145 18.49 -12.76 -4.07
C LYS A 145 19.48 -11.90 -3.30
N GLU A 146 19.34 -11.79 -1.99
CA GLU A 146 19.98 -10.86 -1.04
C GLU A 146 21.49 -10.55 -1.23
N GLU A 147 22.22 -11.25 -2.10
CA GLU A 147 23.67 -11.17 -2.29
C GLU A 147 24.13 -10.48 -3.60
N ARG A 148 23.24 -10.14 -4.54
CA ARG A 148 23.60 -9.39 -5.76
C ARG A 148 22.54 -8.34 -6.10
N SER A 149 22.53 -7.23 -5.37
CA SER A 149 21.72 -6.08 -5.74
C SER A 149 22.36 -5.34 -6.90
N ASP A 150 21.63 -5.19 -8.01
CA ASP A 150 21.93 -4.15 -8.99
C ASP A 150 21.88 -2.79 -8.24
N PRO A 151 22.98 -2.00 -8.22
CA PRO A 151 23.10 -0.80 -7.42
C PRO A 151 21.96 0.20 -7.59
N LYS A 152 21.28 0.19 -8.75
CA LYS A 152 20.16 1.09 -9.01
C LYS A 152 18.98 0.89 -8.04
N TRP A 153 18.83 -0.29 -7.45
CA TRP A 153 17.74 -0.61 -6.52
C TRP A 153 18.06 -0.30 -5.06
N ASN A 154 19.33 -0.06 -4.73
CA ASN A 154 19.76 0.19 -3.35
C ASN A 154 19.03 1.38 -2.73
N VAL A 155 18.71 2.42 -3.50
CA VAL A 155 17.99 3.60 -3.00
C VAL A 155 16.59 3.24 -2.48
N VAL A 156 15.85 2.41 -3.22
CA VAL A 156 14.49 1.97 -2.83
C VAL A 156 14.58 1.07 -1.60
N ILE A 157 15.50 0.10 -1.63
CA ILE A 157 15.69 -0.85 -0.53
C ILE A 157 16.06 -0.09 0.76
N GLN A 158 16.99 0.85 0.70
CA GLN A 158 17.39 1.66 1.85
C GLN A 158 16.23 2.50 2.40
N GLN A 159 15.44 3.13 1.52
CA GLN A 159 14.26 3.89 1.94
C GLN A 159 13.24 3.01 2.67
N LEU A 160 12.94 1.81 2.13
CA LEU A 160 11.99 0.89 2.74
C LEU A 160 12.51 0.31 4.06
N VAL A 161 13.78 -0.07 4.13
CA VAL A 161 14.41 -0.55 5.36
C VAL A 161 14.41 0.54 6.43
N ALA A 162 14.71 1.79 6.07
CA ALA A 162 14.64 2.92 6.98
C ALA A 162 13.19 3.15 7.48
N ALA A 163 12.19 3.04 6.60
CA ALA A 163 10.78 3.16 6.97
C ALA A 163 10.31 2.05 7.93
N ARG A 164 10.92 0.86 7.87
CA ARG A 164 10.64 -0.25 8.80
C ARG A 164 11.13 0.03 10.22
N ALA A 165 12.21 0.80 10.38
CA ALA A 165 12.79 1.12 11.68
C ALA A 165 11.95 2.12 12.50
N GLY A 166 10.89 2.69 11.92
CA GLY A 166 10.06 3.74 12.53
C GLY A 166 10.74 5.12 12.51
N PRO A 167 9.98 6.21 12.75
CA PRO A 167 10.55 7.50 13.15
C PRO A 167 11.15 7.44 14.56
#